data_AF-A0A7S0HFF0-F1
#
_entry.id   AF-A0A7S0HFF0-F1
#
_cell.length_a   1.000
_cell.length_b   1.000
_cell.length_c   1.000
_cell.angle_alpha   90.00
_cell.angle_beta   90.00
_cell.angle_gamma   90.00
#
_symmetry.space_group_name_H-M   'P 1'
#
loop_
_entity.id
_entity.type
_entity.pdbx_description
1 polymer ?
#
loop_
_entity_poly.entity_id
_entity_poly.type
_entity_poly.pdbx_seq_one_letter_code
_entity_poly.pdbx_strand_id
1 'polypeptide(L)'
;MDDLMDDDEIRQPDTWEIIRKYFDENGLVQQQRASYNEFILQNVQEVIEDYKGQIEVIATPQYKPGTKQDFKQKIQVDFGRVRIAQPNITEVEGRKERLLPYMARLRKLTYSCQLFVDITLRKYKVASDGSEQLDNIDEHERVPL
;
A
#
# COMPACT_ATOMS: atom_id res chain seq x y z
N MET A 1 27.13 -58.54 -20.81
CA MET A 1 27.20 -57.60 -19.68
C MET A 1 27.36 -56.23 -20.29
N ASP A 2 26.26 -55.60 -20.71
CA ASP A 2 26.13 -54.12 -20.85
C ASP A 2 24.72 -53.59 -21.25
N ASP A 3 23.75 -54.43 -21.63
CA ASP A 3 22.45 -53.90 -22.16
C ASP A 3 21.37 -53.60 -21.09
N LEU A 4 21.70 -52.99 -19.95
CA LEU A 4 20.73 -52.61 -18.91
C LEU A 4 20.91 -51.17 -18.39
N MET A 5 21.35 -50.23 -19.24
CA MET A 5 21.64 -48.84 -18.84
C MET A 5 21.17 -47.81 -19.89
N ASP A 6 19.93 -47.92 -20.39
CA ASP A 6 19.42 -46.90 -21.35
C ASP A 6 17.92 -46.56 -21.21
N ASP A 7 17.28 -47.00 -20.11
CA ASP A 7 15.87 -46.66 -19.82
C ASP A 7 15.72 -45.43 -18.90
N ASP A 8 16.86 -44.88 -18.43
CA ASP A 8 16.94 -43.63 -17.65
C ASP A 8 17.32 -42.41 -18.53
N GLU A 9 17.53 -42.59 -19.83
CA GLU A 9 17.89 -41.49 -20.73
C GLU A 9 16.63 -40.67 -21.09
N ILE A 10 16.59 -39.41 -20.64
CA ILE A 10 15.46 -38.49 -20.90
C ILE A 10 15.29 -38.31 -22.40
N ARG A 11 14.18 -38.80 -22.96
CA ARG A 11 13.88 -38.66 -24.38
C ARG A 11 13.22 -37.30 -24.63
N GLN A 12 13.35 -36.78 -25.85
CA GLN A 12 12.65 -35.53 -26.26
C GLN A 12 11.16 -35.45 -25.87
N PRO A 13 10.32 -36.52 -25.99
CA PRO A 13 8.93 -36.46 -25.53
C PRO A 13 8.79 -36.24 -24.01
N ASP A 14 9.70 -36.78 -23.19
CA ASP A 14 9.67 -36.64 -21.72
C ASP A 14 9.94 -35.18 -21.31
N THR A 15 10.79 -34.49 -22.05
CA THR A 15 11.03 -33.05 -21.88
C THR A 15 9.76 -32.22 -22.06
N TRP A 16 8.87 -32.60 -22.99
CA TRP A 16 7.59 -31.91 -23.18
C TRP A 16 6.66 -32.14 -21.99
N GLU A 17 6.66 -33.32 -21.38
CA GLU A 17 5.87 -33.59 -20.17
C GLU A 17 6.33 -32.69 -19.00
N ILE A 18 7.64 -32.51 -18.83
CA ILE A 18 8.19 -31.59 -17.82
C ILE A 18 7.74 -30.15 -18.08
N ILE A 19 7.80 -29.70 -19.33
CA ILE A 19 7.36 -28.36 -19.72
C ILE A 19 5.84 -28.17 -19.45
N ARG A 20 5.01 -29.18 -19.70
CA ARG A 20 3.57 -29.14 -19.34
C ARG A 20 3.37 -28.97 -17.86
N LYS A 21 4.01 -29.83 -17.06
CA LYS A 21 3.92 -29.76 -15.59
C LYS A 21 4.35 -28.38 -15.07
N TYR A 22 5.42 -27.82 -15.64
CA TYR A 22 5.86 -26.46 -15.30
C TYR A 22 4.78 -25.41 -15.56
N PHE A 23 4.13 -25.42 -16.74
CA PHE A 23 3.09 -24.46 -17.08
C PHE A 23 1.75 -24.70 -16.36
N ASP A 24 1.42 -25.95 -16.02
CA ASP A 24 0.24 -26.27 -15.23
C ASP A 24 0.37 -25.74 -13.80
N GLU A 25 1.57 -25.78 -13.22
CA GLU A 25 1.83 -25.26 -11.87
C GLU A 25 1.96 -23.72 -11.85
N ASN A 26 2.73 -23.16 -12.77
CA ASN A 26 3.11 -21.75 -12.73
C ASN A 26 2.12 -20.85 -13.50
N GLY A 27 1.53 -21.37 -14.56
CA GLY A 27 0.72 -20.61 -15.52
C GLY A 27 1.55 -19.68 -16.40
N LEU A 28 0.96 -19.25 -17.51
CA LEU A 28 1.64 -18.41 -18.52
C LEU A 28 1.90 -16.96 -18.09
N VAL A 29 1.16 -16.48 -17.08
CA VAL A 29 1.15 -15.05 -16.68
C VAL A 29 1.59 -14.89 -15.23
N GLN A 30 2.42 -15.81 -14.74
CA GLN A 30 2.84 -15.83 -13.35
C GLN A 30 3.63 -14.58 -12.97
N GLN A 31 4.55 -14.12 -13.82
CA GLN A 31 5.43 -13.00 -13.53
C GLN A 31 4.67 -11.72 -13.20
N GLN A 32 3.60 -11.43 -13.96
CA GLN A 32 2.78 -10.23 -13.73
C GLN A 32 2.01 -10.34 -12.41
N ARG A 33 1.47 -11.52 -12.09
CA ARG A 33 0.79 -11.77 -10.82
C ARG A 33 1.75 -11.71 -9.63
N ALA A 34 2.94 -12.29 -9.78
CA ALA A 34 3.97 -12.31 -8.76
C ALA A 34 4.46 -10.90 -8.44
N SER A 35 4.83 -10.12 -9.47
CA SER A 35 5.27 -8.74 -9.31
C SER A 35 4.17 -7.86 -8.71
N TYR A 36 2.91 -8.01 -9.14
CA TYR A 36 1.80 -7.28 -8.53
C TYR A 36 1.58 -7.65 -7.06
N ASN A 37 1.62 -8.95 -6.73
CA ASN A 37 1.46 -9.40 -5.35
C ASN A 37 2.61 -8.92 -4.46
N GLU A 38 3.85 -9.00 -4.93
CA GLU A 38 5.03 -8.48 -4.24
C GLU A 38 4.89 -6.98 -3.99
N PHE A 39 4.50 -6.21 -5.01
CA PHE A 39 4.28 -4.77 -4.89
C PHE A 39 3.25 -4.44 -3.81
N ILE A 40 2.09 -5.11 -3.85
CA ILE A 40 0.97 -4.85 -2.94
C ILE A 40 1.29 -5.29 -1.49
N LEU A 41 2.03 -6.38 -1.32
CA LEU A 41 2.27 -6.97 0.01
C LEU A 41 3.49 -6.38 0.72
N GLN A 42 4.52 -5.96 -0.02
CA GLN A 42 5.77 -5.46 0.56
C GLN A 42 6.04 -4.01 0.15
N ASN A 43 6.21 -3.75 -1.15
CA ASN A 43 6.73 -2.46 -1.63
C ASN A 43 5.85 -1.27 -1.23
N VAL A 44 4.52 -1.43 -1.20
CA VAL A 44 3.61 -0.34 -0.76
C VAL A 44 3.87 0.04 0.71
N GLN A 45 4.11 -0.94 1.59
CA GLN A 45 4.41 -0.68 2.99
C GLN A 45 5.80 -0.05 3.13
N GLU A 46 6.81 -0.57 2.41
CA GLU A 46 8.17 -0.02 2.41
C GLU A 46 8.19 1.44 1.97
N VAL A 47 7.51 1.77 0.87
CA VAL A 47 7.41 3.15 0.38
C VAL A 47 6.79 4.07 1.44
N ILE A 48 5.75 3.63 2.15
CA ILE A 48 5.12 4.45 3.19
C ILE A 48 6.02 4.60 4.42
N GLU A 49 6.80 3.58 4.76
CA GLU A 49 7.79 3.64 5.84
C GLU A 49 8.95 4.57 5.52
N ASP A 50 9.40 4.63 4.26
CA ASP A 50 10.45 5.55 3.81
C ASP A 50 10.06 7.02 4.03
N TYR A 51 8.79 7.35 3.87
CA TYR A 51 8.26 8.71 4.08
C TYR A 51 7.95 9.04 5.55
N LYS A 52 8.14 8.10 6.48
CA LYS A 52 7.85 8.31 7.90
C LYS A 52 8.69 9.45 8.47
N GLY A 53 8.04 10.40 9.16
CA GLY A 53 8.70 11.55 9.76
C GLY A 53 9.18 12.62 8.78
N GLN A 54 8.93 12.48 7.47
CA GLN A 54 9.29 13.51 6.49
C GLN A 54 8.24 14.63 6.40
N ILE A 55 6.99 14.34 6.76
CA ILE A 55 5.90 15.31 6.67
C ILE A 55 5.81 16.11 7.96
N GLU A 56 6.39 17.30 7.92
CA GLU A 56 6.28 18.31 8.97
C GLU A 56 5.60 19.57 8.43
N VAL A 57 4.56 20.02 9.12
CA VAL A 57 3.86 21.26 8.83
C VAL A 57 4.08 22.22 9.99
N ILE A 58 4.83 23.29 9.75
CA ILE A 58 5.04 24.34 10.74
C ILE A 58 4.04 25.46 10.45
N ALA A 59 3.09 25.66 11.36
CA ALA A 59 2.14 26.75 11.26
C ALA A 59 2.88 28.08 11.38
N THR A 60 2.77 28.92 10.35
CA THR A 60 3.25 30.29 10.43
C THR A 60 2.24 31.09 11.25
N PRO A 61 2.65 31.83 12.30
CA PRO A 61 1.73 32.62 13.09
C PRO A 61 1.09 33.70 12.19
N GLN A 62 -0.22 33.58 11.94
CA GLN A 62 -0.97 34.66 11.32
C GLN A 62 -1.04 35.82 12.30
N TYR A 63 -0.59 36.99 11.86
CA TYR A 63 -0.60 38.21 12.68
C TYR A 63 -2.04 38.54 13.10
N LYS A 64 -2.37 38.26 14.37
CA LYS A 64 -3.59 38.70 15.04
C LYS A 64 -3.21 39.81 16.02
N PRO A 65 -3.51 41.09 15.74
CA PRO A 65 -3.17 42.17 16.66
C PRO A 65 -3.85 41.94 18.01
N GLY A 66 -3.07 41.91 19.08
CA GLY A 66 -3.53 41.72 20.47
C GLY A 66 -3.32 40.33 21.07
N THR A 67 -2.93 39.31 20.29
CA THR A 67 -2.58 37.98 20.82
C THR A 67 -1.07 37.77 20.66
N LYS A 68 -0.29 37.97 21.73
CA LYS A 68 1.12 37.54 21.76
C LYS A 68 1.13 36.02 21.83
N GLN A 69 1.33 35.36 20.70
CA GLN A 69 1.55 33.92 20.66
C GLN A 69 3.05 33.69 20.57
N ASP A 70 3.69 33.45 21.72
CA ASP A 70 5.14 33.28 21.83
C ASP A 70 5.62 31.89 21.37
N PHE A 71 4.73 31.08 20.79
CA PHE A 71 5.02 29.73 20.29
C PHE A 71 4.48 29.52 18.87
N LYS A 72 5.23 28.78 18.05
CA LYS A 72 4.76 28.25 16.76
C LYS A 72 4.23 26.84 16.97
N GLN A 73 3.21 26.44 16.21
CA GLN A 73 2.72 25.06 16.23
C GLN A 73 3.40 24.28 15.11
N LYS A 74 3.99 23.14 15.43
CA LYS A 74 4.54 22.18 14.47
C LYS A 74 3.69 20.91 14.54
N ILE A 75 3.27 20.40 13.40
CA ILE A 75 2.53 19.14 13.27
C ILE A 75 3.40 18.19 12.46
N GLN A 76 3.73 17.05 13.04
CA GLN A 76 4.39 15.95 12.34
C GLN A 76 3.35 14.87 12.06
N VAL A 77 3.30 14.40 10.83
CA VAL A 77 2.41 13.32 10.40
C VAL A 77 3.25 12.06 10.18
N ASP A 78 2.99 11.04 10.98
CA ASP A 78 3.58 9.72 10.81
C ASP A 78 2.54 8.75 10.24
N PHE A 79 2.91 8.02 9.19
CA PHE A 79 2.11 6.94 8.65
C PHE A 79 2.49 5.60 9.28
N GLY A 80 1.49 4.78 9.56
CA GLY A 80 1.59 3.45 10.15
C GLY A 80 1.31 2.36 9.12
N ARG A 81 0.51 1.38 9.54
CA ARG A 81 0.25 0.18 8.74
C ARG A 81 -0.76 0.44 7.62
N VAL A 82 -0.45 -0.09 6.44
CA VAL A 82 -1.32 -0.07 5.26
C VAL A 82 -2.29 -1.25 5.25
N ARG A 83 -3.53 -1.00 4.86
CA ARG A 83 -4.59 -2.02 4.65
C ARG A 83 -5.29 -1.75 3.33
N ILE A 84 -5.54 -2.81 2.56
CA ILE A 84 -6.20 -2.72 1.25
C ILE A 84 -7.57 -3.39 1.34
N ALA A 85 -8.61 -2.68 0.92
CA ALA A 85 -9.95 -3.22 0.86
C ALA A 85 -10.21 -3.97 -0.45
N GLN A 86 -11.26 -4.78 -0.46
CA GLN A 86 -11.71 -5.39 -1.70
C GLN A 86 -12.35 -4.34 -2.63
N PRO A 87 -12.20 -4.48 -3.96
CA PRO A 87 -12.83 -3.59 -4.94
C PRO A 87 -14.32 -3.44 -4.69
N ASN A 88 -14.76 -2.20 -4.50
CA ASN A 88 -16.16 -1.86 -4.24
C ASN A 88 -16.52 -0.55 -4.94
N ILE A 89 -17.81 -0.38 -5.21
CA ILE A 89 -18.39 0.83 -5.78
C ILE A 89 -19.41 1.39 -4.81
N THR A 90 -19.46 2.72 -4.70
CA THR A 90 -20.56 3.41 -4.02
C THR A 90 -21.54 3.87 -5.10
N GLU A 91 -22.74 3.31 -5.11
CA GLU A 91 -23.80 3.73 -6.03
C GLU A 91 -24.41 5.07 -5.60
N VAL A 92 -25.23 5.67 -6.47
CA VAL A 92 -25.87 6.98 -6.26
C VAL A 92 -26.70 7.04 -4.97
N GLU A 93 -27.24 5.90 -4.53
CA GLU A 93 -28.00 5.77 -3.27
C GLU A 93 -27.11 5.59 -2.02
N GLY A 94 -25.78 5.69 -2.15
CA GLY A 94 -24.84 5.48 -1.04
C GLY A 94 -24.62 4.02 -0.65
N ARG A 95 -25.23 3.06 -1.37
CA ARG A 95 -25.01 1.63 -1.16
C ARG A 95 -23.64 1.23 -1.67
N LYS A 96 -22.85 0.52 -0.85
CA LYS A 96 -21.58 -0.08 -1.25
C LYS A 96 -21.80 -1.50 -1.75
N GLU A 97 -21.43 -1.76 -2.99
CA GLU A 97 -21.48 -3.10 -3.58
C GLU A 97 -20.06 -3.56 -3.96
N ARG A 98 -19.80 -4.86 -3.88
CA ARG A 98 -18.57 -5.45 -4.40
C ARG A 98 -18.53 -5.29 -5.91
N LEU A 99 -17.46 -4.68 -6.41
CA LEU A 99 -17.25 -4.57 -7.84
C LEU A 99 -16.60 -5.87 -8.35
N LEU A 100 -17.17 -6.48 -9.39
CA LEU A 100 -16.58 -7.63 -10.08
C LEU A 100 -15.91 -7.19 -11.39
N PRO A 101 -14.87 -7.88 -11.88
CA PRO A 101 -14.15 -7.47 -13.09
C PRO A 101 -15.04 -7.36 -14.34
N TYR A 102 -16.04 -8.23 -14.49
CA TYR A 102 -16.97 -8.15 -15.61
C TYR A 102 -17.92 -6.95 -15.51
N MET A 103 -18.39 -6.63 -14.29
CA MET A 103 -19.26 -5.47 -14.05
C MET A 103 -18.52 -4.17 -14.36
N ALA A 104 -17.26 -4.07 -13.93
CA ALA A 104 -16.40 -2.92 -14.21
C ALA A 104 -16.25 -2.70 -15.73
N ARG A 105 -15.99 -3.77 -16.50
CA ARG A 105 -15.87 -3.69 -17.97
C ARG A 105 -17.18 -3.26 -18.64
N LEU A 106 -18.31 -3.86 -18.25
CA LEU A 106 -19.61 -3.55 -18.87
C LEU A 106 -20.06 -2.11 -18.62
N ARG A 107 -19.81 -1.59 -17.41
CA ARG A 107 -20.21 -0.23 -17.01
C ARG A 107 -19.12 0.82 -17.27
N LYS A 108 -17.99 0.45 -17.91
CA LYS A 108 -16.81 1.30 -18.12
C LYS A 108 -16.29 1.96 -16.83
N LEU A 109 -16.24 1.19 -15.75
CA LEU A 109 -15.73 1.59 -14.45
C LEU A 109 -14.29 1.13 -14.24
N THR A 110 -13.58 1.81 -13.36
CA THR A 110 -12.25 1.40 -12.90
C THR A 110 -12.37 0.31 -11.85
N TYR A 111 -11.70 -0.83 -12.06
CA TYR A 111 -11.60 -1.90 -11.07
C TYR A 111 -10.49 -1.59 -10.06
N SER A 112 -10.74 -0.65 -9.15
CA SER A 112 -9.80 -0.22 -8.11
C SER A 112 -10.26 -0.66 -6.71
N CYS A 113 -9.32 -0.63 -5.77
CA CYS A 113 -9.56 -0.86 -4.34
C CYS A 113 -9.23 0.39 -3.53
N GLN A 114 -9.87 0.53 -2.37
CA GLN A 114 -9.56 1.61 -1.43
C GLN A 114 -8.37 1.19 -0.54
N LEU A 115 -7.39 2.09 -0.43
CA LEU A 115 -6.27 1.99 0.49
C LEU A 115 -6.63 2.69 1.80
N PHE A 116 -6.26 2.07 2.92
CA PHE A 116 -6.43 2.61 4.26
C PHE A 116 -5.08 2.61 4.99
N VAL A 117 -4.78 3.69 5.70
CA VAL A 117 -3.55 3.80 6.50
C VAL A 117 -3.87 4.32 7.89
N ASP A 118 -3.13 3.82 8.86
CA ASP A 118 -3.15 4.34 10.22
C ASP A 118 -2.24 5.58 10.28
N ILE A 119 -2.73 6.68 10.87
CA ILE A 119 -2.02 7.96 10.92
C ILE A 119 -1.84 8.35 12.38
N THR A 120 -0.63 8.76 12.75
CA THR A 120 -0.31 9.36 14.04
C THR A 120 0.11 10.81 13.82
N LEU A 121 -0.65 11.73 14.38
CA LEU A 121 -0.39 13.17 14.35
C LEU A 121 0.28 13.58 15.66
N ARG A 122 1.52 14.07 15.59
CA ARG A 122 2.23 14.63 16.75
C ARG A 122 2.25 16.14 16.65
N LYS A 123 1.65 16.81 17.62
CA LYS A 123 1.62 18.27 17.72
C LYS A 123 2.68 18.73 18.70
N TYR A 124 3.53 19.65 18.26
CA TYR A 124 4.57 20.27 19.06
C TYR A 124 4.33 21.78 19.16
N LYS A 125 4.61 22.34 20.33
CA LYS A 125 4.77 23.77 20.55
C LYS A 125 6.26 24.09 20.45
N VAL A 126 6.62 24.93 19.49
CA VAL A 126 7.98 25.39 19.25
C VAL A 126 8.13 26.78 19.85
N ALA A 127 8.96 26.90 20.89
CA ALA A 127 9.24 28.18 21.52
C ALA A 127 10.21 29.03 20.67
N SER A 128 10.35 30.31 21.02
CA SER A 128 11.24 31.25 20.33
C SER A 128 12.72 30.88 20.40
N ASP A 129 13.12 30.04 21.36
CA ASP A 129 14.47 29.51 21.53
C ASP A 129 14.77 28.27 20.68
N GLY A 130 13.78 27.77 19.93
CA GLY A 130 13.89 26.57 19.10
C GLY A 130 13.65 25.26 19.84
N SER A 131 13.31 25.29 21.13
CA SER A 131 12.90 24.09 21.86
C SER A 131 11.53 23.60 21.40
N GLU A 132 11.42 22.30 21.10
CA GLU A 132 10.17 21.64 20.72
C GLU A 132 9.60 20.91 21.94
N GLN A 133 8.38 21.27 22.34
CA GLN A 133 7.65 20.57 23.38
C GLN A 133 6.47 19.82 22.78
N LEU A 134 6.39 18.52 23.01
CA LEU A 134 5.23 17.72 22.60
C LEU A 134 3.99 18.20 23.37
N ASP A 135 2.98 18.64 22.63
CA ASP A 135 1.72 19.14 23.18
C ASP A 135 0.67 18.02 23.23
N ASN A 136 0.53 17.28 22.13
CA ASN A 136 -0.52 16.29 21.97
C ASN A 136 -0.19 15.28 20.86
N ILE A 137 -0.72 14.05 21.00
CA ILE A 137 -0.68 13.01 19.98
C ILE A 137 -2.13 12.63 19.66
N ASP A 138 -2.51 12.69 18.39
CA ASP A 138 -3.79 12.19 17.90
C ASP A 138 -3.54 10.97 17.00
N GLU A 139 -4.24 9.89 17.27
CA GLU A 139 -4.16 8.65 16.49
C GLU A 139 -5.46 8.45 15.70
N HIS A 140 -5.32 8.20 14.40
CA HIS A 140 -6.44 7.91 13.51
C HIS A 140 -6.21 6.57 12.83
N GLU A 141 -7.10 5.63 13.09
CA GLU A 141 -7.08 4.34 12.42
C GLU A 141 -7.87 4.36 11.12
N ARG A 142 -7.41 3.59 10.14
CA ARG A 142 -8.12 3.32 8.87
C ARG A 142 -8.54 4.58 8.13
N VAL A 143 -7.63 5.55 8.02
CA VAL A 143 -7.85 6.74 7.20
C VAL A 143 -7.76 6.34 5.72
N PRO A 144 -8.76 6.67 4.89
CA PRO A 144 -8.68 6.41 3.45
C PRO A 144 -7.59 7.28 2.82
N LEU A 145 -6.72 6.65 2.02
CA LEU A 145 -5.73 7.31 1.15
C LEU A 145 -6.31 7.65 -0.23
#